data_AF-A0A0D7A5T2-F1
#
_entry.id   AF-A0A0D7A5T2-F1
#
_cell.length_a   1.000
_cell.length_b   1.000
_cell.length_c   1.000
_cell.angle_alpha   90.00
_cell.angle_beta   90.00
_cell.angle_gamma   90.00
#
_symmetry.space_group_name_H-M   'P 1'
#
loop_
_entity.id
_entity.type
_entity.pdbx_description
1 polymer ?
#
loop_
_entity_poly.entity_id
_entity_poly.type
_entity_poly.pdbx_seq_one_letter_code
_entity_poly.pdbx_strand_id
1 'polypeptide(L)'
;MENRPMPRLFVVRHGETEWSQQGCVTGRTDIPLTEHGVEQIRQCAPLLVGEGKVIDPKNLCTVFVSPRRRHDNLSFHHASSHKTFHLLFEGHELPHHVLTESCREWDYGDYEGLNPKEIQAIRPGWLIWRDGCPGGESIEQMQARVDSVIEQVREHHRQYFEGTVNTRDVMVVAHGHFNRCLIARWLKFDLFLGTRLNVQTGGVAVLSYNHNNLEEPALNASVIHLNSMLSFGPCLTTCVQIEPAR
;
A
#
# COMPACT_ATOMS: atom_id res chain seq x y z
N MET A 1 19.80 -25.58 -10.66
CA MET A 1 18.94 -25.12 -9.55
C MET A 1 17.52 -25.40 -9.97
N GLU A 2 16.72 -26.03 -9.12
CA GLU A 2 15.26 -26.18 -9.35
C GLU A 2 14.66 -24.85 -9.79
N ASN A 3 13.75 -24.89 -10.76
CA ASN A 3 13.07 -23.71 -11.31
C ASN A 3 12.09 -23.13 -10.27
N ARG A 4 12.62 -22.54 -9.20
CA ARG A 4 11.85 -21.89 -8.13
C ARG A 4 11.10 -20.70 -8.72
N PRO A 5 9.82 -20.52 -8.42
CA PRO A 5 9.07 -19.35 -8.88
C PRO A 5 9.65 -18.07 -8.30
N MET A 6 9.62 -16.97 -9.06
CA MET A 6 10.10 -15.68 -8.54
C MET A 6 9.26 -15.23 -7.33
N PRO A 7 9.90 -14.64 -6.31
CA PRO A 7 9.21 -14.08 -5.17
C PRO A 7 8.35 -12.87 -5.60
N ARG A 8 7.30 -12.61 -4.82
CA ARG A 8 6.33 -11.55 -5.10
C ARG A 8 6.17 -10.64 -3.89
N LEU A 9 5.99 -9.36 -4.17
CA LEU A 9 5.59 -8.36 -3.19
C LEU A 9 4.12 -7.97 -3.42
N PHE A 10 3.27 -8.29 -2.44
CA PHE A 10 1.89 -7.85 -2.40
C PHE A 10 1.79 -6.48 -1.75
N VAL A 11 1.24 -5.50 -2.46
CA VAL A 11 1.04 -4.14 -1.95
C VAL A 11 -0.45 -3.90 -1.79
N VAL A 12 -0.91 -3.87 -0.54
CA VAL A 12 -2.32 -3.75 -0.16
C VAL A 12 -2.57 -2.36 0.38
N ARG A 13 -3.59 -1.66 -0.13
CA ARG A 13 -4.10 -0.44 0.51
C ARG A 13 -5.19 -0.82 1.51
N HIS A 14 -5.23 -0.13 2.65
CA HIS A 14 -6.33 -0.27 3.61
C HIS A 14 -7.71 -0.11 2.94
N GLY A 15 -8.73 -0.72 3.54
CA GLY A 15 -10.13 -0.56 3.13
C GLY A 15 -10.61 0.90 3.25
N GLU A 16 -11.82 1.18 2.75
CA GLU A 16 -12.38 2.53 2.79
C GLU A 16 -12.46 3.11 4.21
N THR A 17 -12.13 4.39 4.34
CA THR A 17 -12.35 5.26 5.51
C THR A 17 -13.17 6.49 5.11
N GLU A 18 -13.78 7.18 6.07
CA GLU A 18 -14.59 8.39 5.80
C GLU A 18 -13.81 9.45 5.00
N TRP A 19 -12.55 9.71 5.37
CA TRP A 19 -11.72 10.69 4.67
C TRP A 19 -11.30 10.24 3.28
N SER A 20 -11.09 8.93 3.07
CA SER A 20 -10.84 8.42 1.73
C SER A 20 -12.04 8.59 0.80
N GLN A 21 -13.26 8.49 1.34
CA GLN A 21 -14.50 8.70 0.61
C GLN A 21 -14.72 10.18 0.27
N GLN A 22 -14.38 11.08 1.20
CA GLN A 22 -14.47 12.53 1.01
C GLN A 22 -13.34 13.10 0.14
N GLY A 23 -12.30 12.32 -0.11
CA GLY A 23 -11.11 12.76 -0.86
C GLY A 23 -10.18 13.66 -0.05
N CYS A 24 -10.24 13.61 1.28
CA CYS A 24 -9.33 14.32 2.17
C CYS A 24 -7.99 13.57 2.26
N VAL A 25 -6.89 14.33 2.37
CA VAL A 25 -5.57 13.73 2.58
C VAL A 25 -5.43 13.26 4.03
N THR A 26 -4.94 12.04 4.22
CA THR A 26 -4.84 11.40 5.54
C THR A 26 -3.46 10.81 5.77
N GLY A 27 -2.56 11.54 6.41
CA GLY A 27 -1.21 11.11 6.73
C GLY A 27 -1.15 10.37 8.05
N ARG A 28 -1.19 11.14 9.15
CA ARG A 28 -0.98 10.65 10.51
C ARG A 28 -2.27 10.35 11.26
N THR A 29 -3.38 10.99 10.89
CA THR A 29 -4.65 10.88 11.61
C THR A 29 -5.19 9.46 11.50
N ASP A 30 -5.52 8.83 12.63
CA ASP A 30 -6.12 7.50 12.61
C ASP A 30 -7.63 7.60 12.34
N ILE A 31 -8.05 7.18 11.14
CA ILE A 31 -9.45 7.15 10.73
C ILE A 31 -9.85 5.68 10.59
N PRO A 32 -10.89 5.21 11.32
CA PRO A 32 -11.33 3.83 11.23
C PRO A 32 -11.86 3.50 9.83
N LEU A 33 -11.89 2.20 9.53
CA LEU A 33 -12.60 1.72 8.34
C LEU A 33 -14.10 2.02 8.46
N THR A 34 -14.74 2.37 7.34
CA THR A 34 -16.20 2.41 7.24
C THR A 34 -16.76 0.99 7.31
N GLU A 35 -18.05 0.84 7.60
CA GLU A 35 -18.72 -0.48 7.51
C GLU A 35 -18.58 -1.07 6.11
N HIS A 36 -18.72 -0.23 5.08
CA HIS A 36 -18.50 -0.62 3.69
C HIS A 36 -17.07 -1.10 3.46
N GLY A 37 -16.06 -0.37 3.97
CA GLY A 37 -14.66 -0.77 3.87
C GLY A 37 -14.36 -2.09 4.56
N VAL A 38 -15.00 -2.39 5.69
CA VAL A 38 -14.89 -3.70 6.36
C VAL A 38 -15.49 -4.81 5.50
N GLU A 39 -16.71 -4.62 5.01
CA GLU A 39 -17.42 -5.62 4.22
C GLU A 39 -16.71 -5.90 2.89
N GLN A 40 -16.18 -4.86 2.25
CA GLN A 40 -15.38 -4.98 1.02
C GLN A 40 -14.20 -5.94 1.21
N ILE A 41 -13.45 -5.83 2.31
CA ILE A 41 -12.32 -6.75 2.58
C ILE A 41 -12.83 -8.16 2.87
N ARG A 42 -13.89 -8.31 3.67
CA ARG A 42 -14.44 -9.62 4.04
C ARG A 42 -14.94 -10.42 2.85
N GLN A 43 -15.58 -9.77 1.89
CA GLN A 43 -16.08 -10.43 0.69
C GLN A 43 -14.95 -10.90 -0.22
N CYS A 44 -13.86 -10.15 -0.25
CA CYS A 44 -12.76 -10.42 -1.18
C CYS A 44 -11.65 -11.29 -0.62
N ALA A 45 -11.42 -11.26 0.69
CA ALA A 45 -10.40 -12.07 1.35
C ALA A 45 -10.50 -13.56 0.99
N PRO A 46 -11.68 -14.21 0.98
CA PRO A 46 -11.82 -15.60 0.59
C PRO A 46 -11.54 -15.87 -0.89
N LEU A 47 -11.46 -14.86 -1.77
CA LEU A 47 -11.13 -15.05 -3.18
C LEU A 47 -9.61 -14.95 -3.42
N LEU A 48 -8.91 -14.23 -2.55
CA LEU A 48 -7.47 -13.97 -2.68
C LEU A 48 -6.62 -14.86 -1.78
N VAL A 49 -7.09 -15.10 -0.56
CA VAL A 49 -6.33 -15.72 0.51
C VAL A 49 -6.78 -17.17 0.72
N GLY A 50 -5.80 -18.07 0.75
CA GLY A 50 -6.00 -19.49 1.02
C GLY A 50 -5.01 -20.38 0.27
N GLU A 51 -5.03 -21.66 0.62
CA GLU A 51 -4.16 -22.67 0.00
C GLU A 51 -4.37 -22.72 -1.51
N GLY A 52 -3.27 -22.58 -2.26
CA GLY A 52 -3.27 -22.57 -3.73
C GLY A 52 -3.85 -21.32 -4.40
N LYS A 53 -4.27 -20.30 -3.64
CA LYS A 53 -4.77 -19.03 -4.20
C LYS A 53 -3.63 -18.05 -4.48
N VAL A 54 -4.00 -16.86 -4.96
CA VAL A 54 -3.04 -15.79 -5.29
C VAL A 54 -2.14 -15.49 -4.09
N ILE A 55 -2.74 -15.31 -2.91
CA ILE A 55 -2.07 -15.12 -1.63
C ILE A 55 -2.24 -16.41 -0.83
N ASP A 56 -1.25 -17.29 -0.91
CA ASP A 56 -1.18 -18.47 -0.05
C ASP A 56 -0.36 -18.11 1.20
N PRO A 57 -0.95 -18.14 2.41
CA PRO A 57 -0.24 -17.83 3.65
C PRO A 57 1.03 -18.67 3.86
N LYS A 58 1.06 -19.92 3.35
CA LYS A 58 2.22 -20.82 3.46
C LYS A 58 3.44 -20.29 2.71
N ASN A 59 3.24 -19.39 1.75
CA ASN A 59 4.32 -18.79 0.95
C ASN A 59 4.79 -17.44 1.49
N LEU A 60 4.10 -16.83 2.48
CA LEU A 60 4.46 -15.52 3.01
C LEU A 60 5.63 -15.61 4.00
N CYS A 61 6.69 -14.86 3.76
CA CYS A 61 7.84 -14.72 4.66
C CYS A 61 7.47 -13.82 5.84
N THR A 62 6.92 -12.65 5.51
CA THR A 62 6.49 -11.65 6.48
C THR A 62 5.48 -10.71 5.86
N VAL A 63 4.73 -10.02 6.72
CA VAL A 63 3.84 -8.93 6.35
C VAL A 63 4.25 -7.67 7.10
N PHE A 64 4.59 -6.62 6.37
CA PHE A 64 4.77 -5.29 6.93
C PHE A 64 3.43 -4.58 6.96
N VAL A 65 3.02 -4.11 8.14
CA VAL A 65 1.74 -3.42 8.31
C VAL A 65 2.01 -2.04 8.87
N SER A 66 1.40 -1.02 8.28
CA SER A 66 1.45 0.31 8.87
C SER A 66 0.84 0.28 10.27
N PRO A 67 1.57 0.73 11.31
CA PRO A 67 0.99 1.08 12.58
C PRO A 67 0.17 2.35 12.34
N ARG A 68 -1.07 2.42 12.81
CA ARG A 68 -1.61 3.72 13.22
C ARG A 68 -1.96 3.54 14.69
N ARG A 69 -0.94 3.71 15.53
CA ARG A 69 -1.11 3.70 16.99
C ARG A 69 -1.35 5.13 17.45
N ARG A 70 -2.32 5.29 18.36
CA ARG A 70 -2.35 6.41 19.30
C ARG A 70 -1.10 6.36 20.19
N HIS A 71 -0.70 7.52 20.71
CA HIS A 71 0.42 7.68 21.64
C HIS A 71 0.16 7.05 23.03
N ASP A 72 -0.97 6.36 23.20
CA ASP A 72 -1.54 5.91 24.45
C ASP A 72 -1.84 4.40 24.33
N ASN A 73 -1.07 3.62 25.10
CA ASN A 73 -0.92 2.16 25.06
C ASN A 73 -2.18 1.33 25.40
N LEU A 74 -3.40 1.86 25.23
CA LEU A 74 -4.64 1.24 25.72
C LEU A 74 -5.68 0.88 24.65
N SER A 75 -5.42 1.09 23.37
CA SER A 75 -6.29 0.60 22.29
C SER A 75 -5.49 0.20 21.06
N PHE A 76 -5.07 -1.06 21.01
CA PHE A 76 -4.39 -1.69 19.86
C PHE A 76 -5.32 -1.94 18.65
N HIS A 77 -6.57 -1.51 18.74
CA HIS A 77 -7.57 -1.58 17.69
C HIS A 77 -7.92 -0.10 17.41
N HIS A 78 -7.44 0.53 16.34
CA HIS A 78 -8.23 0.65 15.10
C HIS A 78 -7.45 1.32 13.95
N ALA A 79 -6.16 1.01 13.76
CA ALA A 79 -5.47 1.40 12.52
C ALA A 79 -6.14 0.75 11.29
N SER A 80 -6.57 1.54 10.31
CA SER A 80 -7.23 1.05 9.09
C SER A 80 -6.45 -0.07 8.38
N SER A 81 -5.13 0.07 8.26
CA SER A 81 -4.24 -0.96 7.68
C SER A 81 -4.16 -2.23 8.53
N HIS A 82 -4.07 -2.10 9.85
CA HIS A 82 -4.07 -3.25 10.77
C HIS A 82 -5.40 -4.00 10.69
N LYS A 83 -6.54 -3.30 10.75
CA LYS A 83 -7.86 -3.91 10.61
C LYS A 83 -7.99 -4.61 9.25
N THR A 84 -7.52 -3.99 8.18
CA THR A 84 -7.49 -4.59 6.83
C THR A 84 -6.68 -5.89 6.83
N PHE A 85 -5.49 -5.90 7.41
CA PHE A 85 -4.67 -7.11 7.53
C PHE A 85 -5.41 -8.25 8.26
N HIS A 86 -6.03 -7.97 9.41
CA HIS A 86 -6.80 -8.98 10.14
C HIS A 86 -8.01 -9.50 9.35
N LEU A 87 -8.70 -8.63 8.63
CA LEU A 87 -9.83 -9.03 7.78
C LEU A 87 -9.38 -9.88 6.58
N LEU A 88 -8.21 -9.59 6.00
CA LEU A 88 -7.66 -10.37 4.87
C LEU A 88 -7.37 -11.83 5.25
N PHE A 89 -6.97 -12.08 6.49
CA PHE A 89 -6.63 -13.42 6.98
C PHE A 89 -7.70 -13.98 7.95
N GLU A 90 -8.91 -13.42 7.96
CA GLU A 90 -10.02 -13.92 8.78
C GLU A 90 -10.31 -15.38 8.41
N GLY A 91 -10.24 -16.30 9.40
CA GLY A 91 -10.37 -17.74 9.17
C GLY A 91 -9.06 -18.49 8.84
N HIS A 92 -7.92 -17.81 8.86
CA HIS A 92 -6.58 -18.39 8.70
C HIS A 92 -5.70 -18.12 9.93
N GLU A 93 -4.64 -18.91 10.12
CA GLU A 93 -3.56 -18.52 11.03
C GLU A 93 -2.91 -17.24 10.50
N LEU A 94 -2.73 -16.24 11.37
CA LEU A 94 -2.12 -14.98 10.97
C LEU A 94 -0.66 -15.22 10.58
N PRO A 95 -0.23 -14.82 9.38
CA PRO A 95 1.18 -14.91 9.02
C PRO A 95 2.02 -14.03 9.95
N HIS A 96 3.30 -14.37 10.06
CA HIS A 96 4.27 -13.52 10.75
C HIS A 96 4.22 -12.09 10.18
N HIS A 97 4.06 -11.10 11.06
CA HIS A 97 3.88 -9.71 10.66
C HIS A 97 4.55 -8.73 11.62
N VAL A 98 4.95 -7.59 11.07
CA VAL A 98 5.63 -6.51 11.79
C VAL A 98 4.86 -5.21 11.59
N LEU A 99 4.52 -4.55 12.69
CA LEU A 99 4.03 -3.17 12.66
C LEU A 99 5.22 -2.24 12.52
N THR A 100 5.30 -1.47 11.43
CA THR A 100 6.45 -0.59 11.17
C THR A 100 6.05 0.80 10.67
N GLU A 101 6.52 1.83 11.38
CA GLU A 101 6.32 3.24 10.99
C GLU A 101 6.91 3.53 9.60
N SER A 102 7.85 2.71 9.12
CA SER A 102 8.37 2.85 7.76
C SER A 102 7.29 2.68 6.69
N CYS A 103 6.19 1.98 6.98
CA CYS A 103 5.03 1.79 6.09
C CYS A 103 3.90 2.81 6.30
N ARG A 104 4.11 3.86 7.11
CA ARG A 104 3.10 4.92 7.29
C ARG A 104 2.84 5.70 6.00
N GLU A 105 1.71 6.39 5.92
CA GLU A 105 1.41 7.27 4.79
C GLU A 105 2.39 8.45 4.72
N TRP A 106 2.46 9.12 3.57
CA TRP A 106 3.10 10.43 3.47
C TRP A 106 2.58 11.34 4.59
N ASP A 107 3.49 11.96 5.34
CA ASP A 107 3.12 12.94 6.33
C ASP A 107 2.72 14.27 5.65
N TYR A 108 1.43 14.61 5.71
CA TYR A 108 0.90 15.80 5.05
C TYR A 108 1.13 17.08 5.84
N GLY A 109 1.64 17.01 7.08
CA GLY A 109 1.94 18.19 7.89
C GLY A 109 0.74 19.14 7.96
N ASP A 110 0.95 20.37 7.49
CA ASP A 110 -0.05 21.44 7.50
C ASP A 110 -1.27 21.16 6.59
N TYR A 111 -1.18 20.17 5.69
CA TYR A 111 -2.26 19.80 4.79
C TYR A 111 -3.12 18.64 5.30
N GLU A 112 -2.80 18.05 6.45
CA GLU A 112 -3.57 16.94 7.04
C GLU A 112 -5.07 17.27 7.13
N GLY A 113 -5.93 16.39 6.60
CA GLY A 113 -7.38 16.54 6.62
C GLY A 113 -7.98 17.45 5.55
N LEU A 114 -7.16 18.19 4.80
CA LEU A 114 -7.63 19.01 3.69
C LEU A 114 -7.93 18.16 2.46
N ASN A 115 -8.85 18.62 1.63
CA ASN A 115 -9.03 18.06 0.29
C ASN A 115 -8.14 18.79 -0.74
N PRO A 116 -7.88 18.20 -1.92
CA PRO A 116 -7.03 18.82 -2.94
C PRO A 116 -7.46 20.23 -3.38
N LYS A 117 -8.76 20.56 -3.39
CA LYS A 117 -9.22 21.90 -3.78
C LYS A 117 -8.83 22.95 -2.73
N GLU A 118 -8.93 22.61 -1.46
CA GLU A 118 -8.50 23.47 -0.35
C GLU A 118 -7.00 23.71 -0.41
N ILE A 119 -6.21 22.65 -0.65
CA ILE A 119 -4.75 22.79 -0.80
C ILE A 119 -4.41 23.68 -2.01
N GLN A 120 -5.09 23.51 -3.15
CA GLN A 120 -4.88 24.39 -4.32
C GLN A 120 -5.29 25.84 -4.05
N ALA A 121 -6.28 26.11 -3.20
CA ALA A 121 -6.64 27.47 -2.82
C ALA A 121 -5.57 28.14 -1.95
N ILE A 122 -4.89 27.36 -1.10
CA ILE A 122 -3.78 27.83 -0.25
C ILE A 122 -2.49 27.98 -1.07
N ARG A 123 -2.21 27.01 -1.93
CA ARG A 123 -0.98 26.92 -2.73
C ARG A 123 -1.29 26.47 -4.16
N PRO A 124 -1.66 27.40 -5.06
CA PRO A 124 -1.95 27.09 -6.46
C PRO A 124 -0.76 26.40 -7.14
N GLY A 125 -1.04 25.34 -7.89
CA GLY A 125 -0.04 24.58 -8.64
C GLY A 125 0.76 23.58 -7.80
N TRP A 126 0.44 23.43 -6.51
CA TRP A 126 1.09 22.45 -5.64
C TRP A 126 0.88 21.02 -6.13
N LEU A 127 1.95 20.22 -6.08
CA LEU A 127 1.93 18.78 -6.33
C LEU A 127 2.77 18.09 -5.25
N ILE A 128 2.17 17.17 -4.49
CA ILE A 128 2.89 16.42 -3.45
C ILE A 128 4.18 15.76 -3.98
N TRP A 129 4.12 15.24 -5.21
CA TRP A 129 5.21 14.54 -5.89
C TRP A 129 6.39 15.42 -6.30
N ARG A 130 6.22 16.76 -6.29
CA ARG A 130 7.26 17.74 -6.64
C ARG A 130 7.63 18.65 -5.46
N ASP A 131 6.66 18.95 -4.60
CA ASP A 131 6.81 20.00 -3.59
C ASP A 131 6.83 19.45 -2.15
N GLY A 132 6.50 18.17 -1.94
CA GLY A 132 6.30 17.60 -0.61
C GLY A 132 5.21 18.33 0.19
N CYS A 133 5.24 18.18 1.51
CA CYS A 133 4.25 18.78 2.42
C CYS A 133 4.95 19.68 3.46
N PRO A 134 4.62 20.99 3.54
CA PRO A 134 5.07 21.87 4.62
C PRO A 134 4.67 21.31 5.99
N GLY A 135 5.55 21.42 6.98
CA GLY A 135 5.33 20.84 8.31
C GLY A 135 5.27 19.30 8.35
N GLY A 136 5.46 18.65 7.20
CA GLY A 136 5.37 17.21 7.02
C GLY A 136 6.65 16.63 6.40
N GLU A 137 6.49 15.62 5.55
CA GLU A 137 7.62 14.89 4.97
C GLU A 137 7.99 15.45 3.57
N SER A 138 9.30 15.64 3.36
CA SER A 138 9.85 16.00 2.05
C SER A 138 9.85 14.81 1.09
N ILE A 139 10.12 15.07 -0.19
CA ILE A 139 10.26 14.01 -1.21
C ILE A 139 11.42 13.08 -0.87
N GLU A 140 12.54 13.63 -0.44
CA GLU A 140 13.76 12.89 -0.11
C GLU A 140 13.54 11.99 1.10
N GLN A 141 12.82 12.48 2.11
CA GLN A 141 12.47 11.70 3.30
C GLN A 141 11.51 10.55 2.95
N MET A 142 10.47 10.83 2.15
CA MET A 142 9.54 9.80 1.67
C MET A 142 10.27 8.76 0.82
N GLN A 143 11.13 9.20 -0.11
CA GLN A 143 11.93 8.31 -0.95
C GLN A 143 12.86 7.42 -0.11
N ALA A 144 13.64 8.01 0.80
CA ALA A 144 14.57 7.26 1.65
C ALA A 144 13.84 6.19 2.49
N ARG A 145 12.66 6.54 3.02
CA ARG A 145 11.84 5.62 3.80
C ARG A 145 11.27 4.47 2.96
N VAL A 146 10.77 4.78 1.77
CA VAL A 146 10.28 3.77 0.81
C VAL A 146 11.43 2.86 0.35
N ASP A 147 12.58 3.44 0.00
CA ASP A 147 13.76 2.68 -0.45
C ASP A 147 14.25 1.73 0.67
N SER A 148 14.21 2.15 1.93
CA SER A 148 14.53 1.28 3.07
C SER A 148 13.54 0.11 3.25
N VAL A 149 12.26 0.31 2.95
CA VAL A 149 11.27 -0.79 2.97
C VAL A 149 11.55 -1.75 1.81
N ILE A 150 11.86 -1.23 0.62
CA ILE A 150 12.21 -2.05 -0.54
C ILE A 150 13.46 -2.89 -0.26
N GLU A 151 14.47 -2.34 0.40
CA GLU A 151 15.68 -3.06 0.78
C GLU A 151 15.35 -4.26 1.69
N GLN A 152 14.52 -4.07 2.71
CA GLN A 152 14.06 -5.15 3.60
C GLN A 152 13.28 -6.23 2.83
N VAL A 153 12.39 -5.83 1.91
CA VAL A 153 11.67 -6.78 1.06
C VAL A 153 12.63 -7.57 0.16
N ARG A 154 13.58 -6.89 -0.49
CA ARG A 154 14.56 -7.53 -1.38
C ARG A 154 15.47 -8.49 -0.63
N GLU A 155 15.77 -8.21 0.63
CA GLU A 155 16.54 -9.15 1.47
C GLU A 155 15.77 -10.45 1.72
N HIS A 156 14.47 -10.40 2.04
CA HIS A 156 13.65 -11.61 2.14
C HIS A 156 13.58 -12.39 0.81
N HIS A 157 13.42 -11.67 -0.30
CA HIS A 157 13.41 -12.27 -1.64
C HIS A 157 14.75 -12.93 -2.00
N ARG A 158 15.88 -12.29 -1.64
CA ARG A 158 17.24 -12.82 -1.84
C ARG A 158 17.45 -14.12 -1.06
N GLN A 159 17.07 -14.14 0.22
CA GLN A 159 17.13 -15.34 1.06
C GLN A 159 16.34 -16.51 0.45
N TYR A 160 15.13 -16.25 -0.07
CA TYR A 160 14.36 -17.28 -0.76
C TYR A 160 15.04 -17.75 -2.05
N PHE A 161 15.56 -16.82 -2.85
CA PHE A 161 16.18 -17.11 -4.14
C PHE A 161 17.47 -17.93 -4.00
N GLU A 162 18.25 -17.65 -2.95
CA GLU A 162 19.44 -18.41 -2.56
C GLU A 162 19.12 -19.75 -1.86
N GLY A 163 17.85 -19.99 -1.52
CA GLY A 163 17.39 -21.22 -0.90
C GLY A 163 17.63 -21.31 0.60
N THR A 164 17.91 -20.19 1.28
CA THR A 164 18.08 -20.17 2.75
C THR A 164 16.74 -20.23 3.49
N VAL A 165 15.65 -19.81 2.85
CA VAL A 165 14.27 -19.93 3.33
C VAL A 165 13.37 -20.53 2.25
N ASN A 166 12.23 -21.11 2.67
CA ASN A 166 11.28 -21.77 1.76
C ASN A 166 9.98 -20.98 1.54
N THR A 167 9.77 -19.91 2.29
CA THR A 167 8.72 -18.91 2.03
C THR A 167 9.26 -17.86 1.05
N ARG A 168 8.44 -17.39 0.11
CA ARG A 168 8.88 -16.55 -1.01
C ARG A 168 8.36 -15.13 -1.00
N ASP A 169 7.13 -14.94 -0.56
CA ASP A 169 6.37 -13.73 -0.82
C ASP A 169 6.43 -12.79 0.37
N VAL A 170 6.39 -11.49 0.12
CA VAL A 170 6.26 -10.47 1.16
C VAL A 170 4.99 -9.68 0.90
N MET A 171 4.35 -9.18 1.96
CA MET A 171 3.20 -8.30 1.85
C MET A 171 3.44 -6.99 2.59
N VAL A 172 2.96 -5.90 2.03
CA VAL A 172 2.91 -4.57 2.64
C VAL A 172 1.46 -4.11 2.68
N VAL A 173 0.92 -3.88 3.88
CA VAL A 173 -0.43 -3.33 4.09
C VAL A 173 -0.32 -1.89 4.58
N ALA A 174 -0.59 -0.94 3.70
CA ALA A 174 -0.33 0.48 3.93
C ALA A 174 -1.41 1.36 3.24
N HIS A 175 -0.98 2.42 2.54
CA HIS A 175 -1.81 3.58 2.19
C HIS A 175 -1.69 3.99 0.73
N GLY A 176 -2.48 4.97 0.31
CA GLY A 176 -2.60 5.37 -1.10
C GLY A 176 -1.28 5.91 -1.69
N HIS A 177 -0.74 6.99 -1.13
CA HIS A 177 0.46 7.61 -1.69
C HIS A 177 1.72 6.80 -1.39
N PHE A 178 1.83 6.21 -0.20
CA PHE A 178 2.92 5.28 0.13
C PHE A 178 3.00 4.12 -0.87
N ASN A 179 1.89 3.45 -1.17
CA ASN A 179 1.90 2.32 -2.11
C ASN A 179 2.30 2.75 -3.53
N ARG A 180 1.83 3.93 -3.98
CA ARG A 180 2.21 4.49 -5.28
C ARG A 180 3.70 4.85 -5.34
N CYS A 181 4.25 5.43 -4.27
CA CYS A 181 5.68 5.68 -4.13
C CYS A 181 6.48 4.37 -4.16
N LEU A 182 6.04 3.37 -3.39
CA LEU A 182 6.68 2.07 -3.31
C LEU A 182 6.72 1.35 -4.66
N ILE A 183 5.62 1.37 -5.42
CA ILE A 183 5.59 0.80 -6.77
C ILE A 183 6.52 1.57 -7.71
N ALA A 184 6.54 2.90 -7.66
CA ALA A 184 7.43 3.70 -8.50
C ALA A 184 8.91 3.41 -8.22
N ARG A 185 9.30 3.40 -6.94
CA ARG A 185 10.67 3.09 -6.51
C ARG A 185 11.06 1.64 -6.77
N TRP A 186 10.15 0.69 -6.60
CA TRP A 186 10.34 -0.71 -6.98
C TRP A 186 10.75 -0.84 -8.44
N LEU A 187 10.05 -0.11 -9.31
CA LEU A 187 10.31 -0.08 -10.76
C LEU A 187 11.52 0.80 -11.15
N LYS A 188 12.30 1.27 -10.16
CA LYS A 188 13.48 2.13 -10.34
C LYS A 188 13.17 3.51 -10.98
N PHE A 189 11.94 4.00 -10.83
CA PHE A 189 11.56 5.37 -11.22
C PHE A 189 11.57 6.32 -10.02
N ASP A 190 11.53 7.62 -10.27
CA ASP A 190 11.29 8.62 -9.23
C ASP A 190 9.87 8.54 -8.67
N LEU A 191 9.60 9.29 -7.59
CA LEU A 191 8.27 9.33 -6.99
C LEU A 191 7.21 9.94 -7.93
N PHE A 192 7.61 10.73 -8.93
CA PHE A 192 6.68 11.43 -9.82
C PHE A 192 5.86 10.46 -10.68
N LEU A 193 6.39 9.26 -11.00
CA LEU A 193 5.62 8.19 -11.62
C LEU A 193 4.38 7.79 -10.79
N GLY A 194 4.40 8.02 -9.47
CA GLY A 194 3.26 7.81 -8.58
C GLY A 194 1.98 8.50 -9.07
N THR A 195 2.07 9.62 -9.78
CA THR A 195 0.93 10.31 -10.43
C THR A 195 0.16 9.43 -11.43
N ARG A 196 0.81 8.43 -12.02
CA ARG A 196 0.27 7.55 -13.07
C ARG A 196 -0.20 6.19 -12.55
N LEU A 197 0.14 5.86 -11.32
CA LEU A 197 -0.25 4.59 -10.68
C LEU A 197 -1.54 4.80 -9.91
N ASN A 198 -2.38 3.79 -9.71
CA ASN A 198 -3.51 3.91 -8.78
C ASN A 198 -3.65 2.62 -7.97
N VAL A 199 -3.81 2.77 -6.66
CA VAL A 199 -4.13 1.66 -5.76
C VAL A 199 -5.38 2.07 -5.00
N GLN A 200 -6.52 1.52 -5.41
CA GLN A 200 -7.81 1.81 -4.78
C GLN A 200 -7.87 1.26 -3.35
N THR A 201 -8.77 1.79 -2.52
CA THR A 201 -9.03 1.26 -1.18
C THR A 201 -9.38 -0.23 -1.26
N GLY A 202 -8.75 -1.03 -0.39
CA GLY A 202 -8.79 -2.49 -0.43
C GLY A 202 -7.99 -3.13 -1.58
N GLY A 203 -7.56 -2.38 -2.60
CA GLY A 203 -6.87 -2.94 -3.76
C GLY A 203 -5.53 -3.61 -3.43
N VAL A 204 -5.20 -4.64 -4.20
CA VAL A 204 -3.92 -5.36 -4.13
C VAL A 204 -3.17 -5.22 -5.46
N ALA A 205 -1.95 -4.66 -5.41
CA ALA A 205 -1.00 -4.69 -6.51
C ALA A 205 0.03 -5.81 -6.28
N VAL A 206 0.44 -6.48 -7.36
CA VAL A 206 1.43 -7.58 -7.30
C VAL A 206 2.69 -7.16 -8.03
N LEU A 207 3.78 -7.05 -7.28
CA LEU A 207 5.12 -6.77 -7.78
C LEU A 207 5.94 -8.06 -7.80
N SER A 208 6.82 -8.20 -8.78
CA SER A 208 7.73 -9.34 -8.91
C SER A 208 8.95 -8.96 -9.74
N TYR A 209 9.50 -9.90 -10.51
CA TYR A 209 10.71 -9.75 -11.29
C TYR A 209 10.59 -10.44 -12.66
N ASN A 210 11.29 -9.93 -13.66
CA ASN A 210 11.37 -10.54 -14.99
C ASN A 210 12.56 -11.49 -15.10
N HIS A 211 12.48 -12.39 -16.08
CA HIS A 211 13.60 -13.26 -16.53
C HIS A 211 14.32 -14.05 -15.42
N ASN A 212 13.61 -14.40 -14.35
CA ASN A 212 14.18 -15.08 -13.18
C ASN A 212 15.38 -14.32 -12.57
N ASN A 213 15.32 -12.99 -12.57
CA ASN A 213 16.41 -12.10 -12.19
C ASN A 213 15.96 -11.07 -11.16
N LEU A 214 16.52 -11.13 -9.94
CA LEU A 214 16.21 -10.17 -8.87
C LEU A 214 16.62 -8.71 -9.21
N GLU A 215 17.42 -8.49 -10.24
CA GLU A 215 17.79 -7.15 -10.71
C GLU A 215 16.80 -6.52 -11.69
N GLU A 216 15.77 -7.26 -12.10
CA GLU A 216 14.76 -6.81 -13.05
C GLU A 216 13.37 -6.73 -12.38
N PRO A 217 13.15 -5.79 -11.44
CA PRO A 217 11.87 -5.63 -10.78
C PRO A 217 10.78 -5.26 -11.78
N ALA A 218 9.59 -5.83 -11.58
CA ALA A 218 8.45 -5.70 -12.46
C ALA A 218 7.16 -5.50 -11.65
N LEU A 219 6.18 -4.88 -12.29
CA LEU A 219 4.79 -4.84 -11.86
C LEU A 219 4.03 -5.86 -12.70
N ASN A 220 3.40 -6.83 -12.06
CA ASN A 220 2.50 -7.73 -12.77
C ASN A 220 1.25 -6.93 -13.11
N ALA A 221 0.81 -6.98 -14.37
CA ALA A 221 -0.33 -6.21 -14.90
C ALA A 221 -1.70 -6.69 -14.39
N SER A 222 -1.74 -7.26 -13.18
CA SER A 222 -2.93 -7.66 -12.44
C SER A 222 -3.02 -6.80 -11.19
N VAL A 223 -3.82 -5.73 -11.24
CA VAL A 223 -4.30 -5.07 -10.03
C VAL A 223 -5.62 -5.75 -9.68
N ILE A 224 -5.64 -6.43 -8.53
CA ILE A 224 -6.86 -7.11 -8.11
C ILE A 224 -7.69 -6.09 -7.34
N HIS A 225 -8.69 -5.56 -8.05
CA HIS A 225 -9.67 -4.64 -7.48
C HIS A 225 -10.71 -5.43 -6.70
N LEU A 226 -10.81 -5.15 -5.40
CA LEU A 226 -11.81 -5.75 -4.53
C LEU A 226 -13.23 -5.22 -4.79
N ASN A 227 -13.39 -4.25 -5.70
CA ASN A 227 -14.69 -3.66 -6.03
C ASN A 227 -15.40 -4.31 -7.22
N SER A 228 -14.71 -5.12 -8.04
CA SER A 228 -15.25 -5.50 -9.36
C SER A 228 -15.98 -6.83 -9.42
N MET A 229 -16.27 -7.49 -8.29
CA MET A 229 -17.13 -8.69 -8.32
C MET A 229 -18.61 -8.39 -8.05
N LEU A 230 -18.97 -7.21 -7.54
CA LEU A 230 -20.37 -6.86 -7.26
C LEU A 230 -20.65 -5.37 -7.49
N SER A 231 -21.33 -5.05 -8.60
CA SER A 231 -22.11 -3.82 -8.86
C SER A 231 -21.35 -2.48 -9.02
N PHE A 232 -21.46 -1.88 -10.20
CA PHE A 232 -21.04 -0.49 -10.48
C PHE A 232 -21.89 0.51 -9.69
N GLY A 233 -21.31 1.12 -8.66
CA GLY A 233 -21.66 2.45 -8.17
C GLY A 233 -20.59 3.47 -8.59
N PRO A 234 -20.91 4.76 -8.79
CA PRO A 234 -19.94 5.75 -9.24
C PRO A 234 -18.90 5.99 -8.13
N CYS A 235 -17.76 5.30 -8.22
CA CYS A 235 -16.57 5.63 -7.45
C CYS A 235 -16.03 6.95 -7.99
N LEU A 236 -16.38 8.06 -7.32
CA LEU A 236 -15.77 9.38 -7.53
C LEU A 236 -14.30 9.30 -7.13
N THR A 237 -13.49 8.76 -8.04
CA THR A 237 -12.04 8.83 -7.94
C THR A 237 -11.65 10.24 -8.38
N THR A 238 -11.76 11.22 -7.48
CA THR A 238 -11.08 12.51 -7.65
C THR A 238 -9.58 12.31 -7.45
N CYS A 239 -8.95 11.54 -8.35
CA CYS A 239 -7.58 11.85 -8.71
C CYS A 239 -7.65 13.22 -9.37
N VAL A 240 -7.19 14.26 -8.67
CA VAL A 240 -6.82 15.51 -9.31
C VAL A 240 -5.68 15.20 -10.28
N GLN A 241 -6.03 14.82 -11.50
CA GLN A 241 -5.16 14.99 -12.64
C GLN A 241 -5.13 16.49 -12.89
N ILE A 242 -4.06 17.15 -12.43
CA ILE A 242 -3.73 18.46 -12.97
C ILE A 242 -3.32 18.20 -14.42
N GLU A 243 -4.17 18.59 -15.37
CA GLU A 243 -3.85 18.59 -16.78
C GLU A 243 -2.55 19.40 -17.01
N PRO A 244 -1.67 18.99 -17.94
CA PRO A 244 -0.62 19.88 -18.38
C PRO A 244 -1.28 21.03 -19.15
N ALA A 245 -1.13 22.25 -18.65
CA ALA A 245 -1.37 23.44 -19.45
C ALA A 245 -0.49 23.36 -20.71
N ARG A 246 -1.09 23.68 -21.86
CA ARG A 246 -0.48 23.67 -23.20
C ARG A 246 0.85 24.42 -23.28
#